data_AF-A0A382QNI2-F1
#
_entry.id   AF-A0A382QNI2-F1
#
_cell.length_a   1.000
_cell.length_b   1.000
_cell.length_c   1.000
_cell.angle_alpha   90.00
_cell.angle_beta   90.00
_cell.angle_gamma   90.00
#
_symmetry.space_group_name_H-M   'P 1'
#
loop_
_entity.id
_entity.type
_entity.pdbx_description
1 polymer ?
#
loop_
_entity_poly.entity_id
_entity_poly.type
_entity_poly.pdbx_seq_one_letter_code
_entity_poly.pdbx_strand_id
1 'polypeptide(L)'
;MADTQILDKAYHFLVNQVVETGQAHYSDLATGLGCTTEEGRQLVHDLSEAVPSGIRLNPGTDWIATLTPFSLIPTPFRITVDGQQKWFGI
;
A
#
# COMPACT_ATOMS: atom_id res chain seq x y z
N MET A 1 3.20 -6.21 -15.97
CA MET A 1 2.80 -4.80 -16.14
C MET A 1 1.33 -4.73 -16.49
N ALA A 2 0.53 -4.54 -15.44
CA ALA A 2 -0.88 -4.22 -15.54
C ALA A 2 -1.10 -2.88 -16.26
N ASP A 3 -2.32 -2.68 -16.75
CA ASP A 3 -2.74 -1.42 -17.37
C ASP A 3 -2.69 -0.25 -16.36
N THR A 4 -2.31 0.94 -16.81
CA THR A 4 -2.15 2.12 -15.96
C THR A 4 -3.43 2.47 -15.18
N GLN A 5 -4.61 2.27 -15.77
CA GLN A 5 -5.87 2.54 -15.05
C GLN A 5 -6.11 1.57 -13.91
N ILE A 6 -5.63 0.33 -14.03
CA ILE A 6 -5.71 -0.67 -12.97
C ILE A 6 -4.73 -0.32 -11.85
N LEU A 7 -3.51 0.11 -12.21
CA LEU A 7 -2.51 0.57 -11.24
C LEU A 7 -3.01 1.79 -10.45
N ASP A 8 -3.60 2.79 -11.11
CA ASP A 8 -4.17 3.95 -10.42
C ASP A 8 -5.27 3.55 -9.42
N LYS A 9 -6.17 2.63 -9.81
CA LYS A 9 -7.21 2.11 -8.90
C LYS A 9 -6.61 1.36 -7.72
N ALA A 10 -5.61 0.52 -7.96
CA ALA A 10 -4.92 -0.23 -6.92
C ALA A 10 -4.20 0.70 -5.94
N TYR A 11 -3.48 1.70 -6.45
CA TYR A 11 -2.79 2.70 -5.63
C TYR A 11 -3.78 3.50 -4.78
N HIS A 12 -4.84 4.03 -5.39
CA HIS A 12 -5.89 4.77 -4.69
C HIS A 12 -6.57 3.92 -3.61
N PHE A 13 -6.83 2.64 -3.89
CA PHE A 13 -7.38 1.72 -2.91
C PHE A 13 -6.42 1.54 -1.71
N LEU A 14 -5.14 1.27 -1.95
CA LEU A 14 -4.15 1.10 -0.87
C LEU A 14 -4.02 2.35 -0.01
N VAL A 15 -4.01 3.54 -0.61
CA VAL A 15 -3.95 4.80 0.14
C VAL A 15 -5.15 4.93 1.08
N ASN A 16 -6.36 4.67 0.60
CA ASN A 16 -7.55 4.71 1.45
C ASN A 16 -7.51 3.63 2.54
N GLN A 17 -7.09 2.40 2.22
CA GLN A 17 -6.92 1.34 3.23
C GLN A 17 -5.95 1.75 4.34
N VAL A 18 -4.81 2.33 3.98
CA VAL A 18 -3.86 2.85 4.97
C VAL A 18 -4.55 3.95 5.79
N VAL A 19 -5.16 4.96 5.17
CA VAL A 19 -5.81 6.08 5.88
C VAL A 19 -6.94 5.63 6.81
N GLU A 20 -7.69 4.58 6.48
CA GLU A 20 -8.78 4.08 7.30
C GLU A 20 -8.29 3.19 8.45
N THR A 21 -7.33 2.31 8.16
CA THR A 21 -6.99 1.19 9.07
C THR A 21 -5.62 1.34 9.75
N GLY A 22 -4.71 2.12 9.16
CA GLY A 22 -3.30 2.17 9.54
C GLY A 22 -2.45 1.05 8.94
N GLN A 23 -3.04 0.16 8.15
CA GLN A 23 -2.37 -1.01 7.59
C GLN A 23 -2.77 -1.21 6.12
N ALA A 24 -1.95 -1.95 5.38
CA ALA A 24 -2.30 -2.44 4.05
C ALA A 24 -1.49 -3.69 3.72
N HIS A 25 -2.14 -4.63 3.04
CA HIS A 25 -1.58 -5.87 2.55
C HIS A 25 -2.06 -6.13 1.12
N TYR A 26 -1.30 -6.89 0.33
CA TYR A 26 -1.68 -7.18 -1.05
C TYR A 26 -3.00 -7.96 -1.17
N SER A 27 -3.41 -8.69 -0.12
CA SER A 27 -4.71 -9.36 -0.05
C SER A 27 -5.89 -8.37 0.01
N ASP A 28 -5.65 -7.14 0.45
CA ASP A 28 -6.71 -6.13 0.53
C ASP A 28 -7.12 -5.71 -0.88
N LEU A 29 -6.18 -5.69 -1.84
CA LEU A 29 -6.47 -5.44 -3.25
C LEU A 29 -7.37 -6.52 -3.85
N ALA A 30 -7.19 -7.78 -3.46
CA ALA A 30 -8.05 -8.87 -3.92
C ALA A 30 -9.51 -8.62 -3.55
N THR A 31 -9.74 -8.22 -2.29
CA THR A 31 -11.07 -7.86 -1.80
C THR A 31 -11.60 -6.58 -2.47
N GLY A 32 -10.76 -5.55 -2.58
CA GLY A 32 -11.13 -4.24 -3.10
C GLY A 32 -11.41 -4.18 -4.60
N LEU A 33 -10.69 -4.99 -5.38
CA LEU A 33 -10.78 -5.03 -6.85
C LEU A 33 -11.53 -6.25 -7.38
N GLY A 34 -11.95 -7.17 -6.49
CA GLY A 34 -12.64 -8.40 -6.87
C GLY A 34 -11.75 -9.36 -7.68
N CYS A 35 -10.45 -9.35 -7.42
CA CYS A 35 -9.48 -10.24 -8.06
C CYS A 35 -9.01 -11.33 -7.09
N THR A 36 -8.20 -12.26 -7.57
CA THR A 36 -7.57 -13.29 -6.73
C THR A 36 -6.45 -12.68 -5.87
N THR A 37 -6.12 -13.33 -4.76
CA THR A 37 -5.00 -12.91 -3.90
C THR A 37 -3.67 -12.83 -4.65
N GLU A 38 -3.45 -13.74 -5.60
CA GLU A 38 -2.22 -13.75 -6.41
C GLU A 38 -2.18 -12.58 -7.40
N GLU A 39 -3.32 -12.23 -8.02
CA GLU A 39 -3.42 -11.02 -8.84
C GLU A 39 -3.20 -9.76 -7.99
N GLY A 40 -3.74 -9.71 -6.77
CA GLY A 40 -3.47 -8.63 -5.81
C GLY A 40 -2.00 -8.52 -5.46
N ARG A 41 -1.33 -9.66 -5.19
CA ARG A 41 0.12 -9.73 -4.96
C ARG A 41 0.89 -9.17 -6.14
N GLN A 42 0.58 -9.61 -7.36
CA GLN A 42 1.26 -9.15 -8.56
C GLN A 42 1.03 -7.65 -8.82
N LEU A 43 -0.17 -7.13 -8.54
CA LEU A 43 -0.46 -5.69 -8.67
C LEU A 43 0.41 -4.83 -7.73
N VAL A 44 0.69 -5.29 -6.51
CA VAL A 44 1.60 -4.58 -5.60
C VAL A 44 3.02 -4.55 -6.15
N HIS A 45 3.51 -5.66 -6.72
CA HIS A 45 4.81 -5.70 -7.38
C HIS A 45 4.86 -4.75 -8.58
N ASP A 46 3.88 -4.83 -9.47
CA ASP A 46 3.78 -3.94 -10.63
C ASP A 46 3.72 -2.45 -10.22
N LEU A 47 3.01 -2.12 -9.12
CA LEU A 47 3.01 -0.78 -8.55
C LEU A 47 4.38 -0.35 -8.02
N SER A 48 5.11 -1.24 -7.35
CA SER A 48 6.44 -0.94 -6.80
C SER A 48 7.48 -0.65 -7.88
N GLU A 49 7.33 -1.29 -9.05
CA GLU A 49 8.17 -1.04 -10.22
C GLU A 49 7.74 0.23 -10.95
N ALA A 50 6.43 0.46 -11.11
CA ALA A 50 5.89 1.61 -11.82
C ALA A 50 6.04 2.93 -11.06
N VAL A 51 6.00 2.89 -9.71
CA VAL A 51 6.06 4.07 -8.84
C VAL A 51 7.08 3.88 -7.69
N PRO A 52 8.40 3.87 -7.97
CA PRO A 52 9.43 3.53 -6.97
C PRO A 52 9.51 4.48 -5.76
N SER A 53 9.01 5.71 -5.90
CA SER A 53 8.90 6.69 -4.81
C SER A 53 7.57 6.63 -4.05
N GLY A 54 6.57 5.93 -4.59
CA GLY A 54 5.21 5.87 -4.05
C GLY A 54 4.99 4.67 -3.13
N ILE A 55 5.53 3.51 -3.49
CA ILE A 55 5.38 2.27 -2.71
C ILE A 55 6.72 1.52 -2.66
N ARG A 56 7.05 0.94 -1.51
CA ARG A 56 8.17 0.01 -1.38
C ARG A 56 7.76 -1.23 -0.61
N LEU A 57 8.31 -2.36 -1.04
CA LEU A 57 8.17 -3.64 -0.35
C LEU A 57 9.32 -3.86 0.63
N ASN A 58 9.02 -4.59 1.71
CA ASN A 58 10.02 -5.03 2.65
C ASN A 58 10.90 -6.12 1.98
N PRO A 59 12.24 -5.97 1.95
CA PRO A 59 13.11 -6.86 1.21
C PRO A 59 12.91 -8.35 1.52
N GLY A 60 12.83 -9.17 0.47
CA GLY A 60 12.65 -10.62 0.59
C GLY A 60 11.24 -11.05 1.01
N THR A 61 10.27 -10.13 0.97
CA THR A 61 8.86 -10.41 1.29
C THR A 61 7.93 -9.73 0.29
N ASP A 62 6.65 -10.10 0.32
CA ASP A 62 5.57 -9.39 -0.40
C ASP A 62 4.90 -8.30 0.47
N TRP A 63 5.46 -7.96 1.64
CA TRP A 63 4.86 -6.98 2.55
C TRP A 63 5.14 -5.56 2.09
N ILE A 64 4.09 -4.73 2.11
CA ILE A 64 4.22 -3.29 1.87
C ILE A 64 4.92 -2.68 3.09
N ALA A 65 6.09 -2.10 2.88
CA ALA A 65 6.85 -1.41 3.93
C ALA A 65 6.43 0.06 4.03
N THR A 66 6.29 0.73 2.89
CA THR A 66 5.96 2.15 2.81
C THR A 66 4.99 2.42 1.67
N LEU A 67 4.05 3.32 1.91
CA LEU A 67 3.15 3.91 0.92
C LEU A 67 3.14 5.42 1.17
N THR A 68 3.92 6.19 0.41
CA THR A 68 4.21 7.60 0.68
C THR A 68 2.93 8.41 0.94
N PRO A 69 2.85 9.20 2.03
CA PRO A 69 3.90 9.53 3.01
C PRO A 69 4.00 8.56 4.21
N PHE A 70 3.25 7.45 4.20
CA PHE A 70 3.14 6.53 5.32
C PHE A 70 4.22 5.45 5.34
N SER A 71 4.73 5.17 6.53
CA SER A 71 5.45 3.94 6.87
C SER A 71 4.50 2.99 7.59
N LEU A 72 4.43 1.74 7.11
CA LEU A 72 3.70 0.66 7.80
C LEU A 72 4.57 -0.04 8.86
N ILE A 73 5.85 0.34 8.91
CA ILE A 73 6.80 -0.04 9.95
C ILE A 73 6.90 1.14 10.94
N PRO A 74 6.83 0.91 12.26
CA PRO A 74 6.95 1.98 13.24
C PRO A 74 8.23 2.81 13.07
N THR A 75 8.07 4.14 13.03
CA THR A 75 9.17 5.12 13.02
C THR A 75 8.98 6.15 14.14
N PRO A 76 9.99 6.99 14.44
CA PRO A 76 9.81 8.12 15.35
C PRO A 76 8.81 9.18 14.86
N PHE A 77 8.56 9.25 13.55
CA PHE A 77 7.62 10.20 12.96
C PHE A 77 6.19 9.67 13.08
N ARG A 78 5.39 10.23 13.99
CA ARG A 78 4.00 9.83 14.18
C ARG A 78 3.07 10.72 13.38
N ILE A 79 2.16 10.11 12.63
CA ILE A 79 1.11 10.81 11.89
C ILE A 79 -0.22 10.56 12.61
N THR A 80 -1.01 11.62 12.74
CA THR A 80 -2.36 11.57 13.29
C THR A 80 -3.34 11.93 12.18
N VAL A 81 -4.35 11.08 11.96
CA VAL A 81 -5.46 11.33 11.03
C VAL A 81 -6.74 11.31 11.85
N ASP A 82 -7.58 12.34 11.71
CA ASP A 82 -8.84 12.50 12.44
C ASP A 82 -8.73 12.28 13.97
N GLY A 83 -7.64 12.76 14.56
CA GLY A 83 -7.37 12.63 15.99
C GLY A 83 -6.90 11.25 16.46
N GLN A 84 -6.76 10.26 15.56
CA GLN A 84 -6.23 8.94 15.87
C GLN A 84 -4.74 8.86 15.50
N GLN A 85 -3.92 8.26 16.36
CA GLN A 85 -2.50 8.02 16.08
C GLN A 85 -2.28 6.53 15.80
N LYS A 86 -2.36 6.15 14.53
CA LYS A 86 -2.10 4.78 14.05
C LYS A 86 -0.91 4.72 13.07
N TRP A 87 -0.57 5.86 12.48
CA TRP A 87 0.33 5.96 11.33
C TRP A 87 1.71 6.46 11.70
N PHE A 88 2.68 6.11 10.85
CA PHE A 88 4.05 6.58 10.90
C PHE A 88 4.43 7.24 9.59
N GLY A 89 5.37 8.19 9.63
CA GLY A 89 5.96 8.83 8.45
C GLY A 89 7.25 8.14 8.01
N ILE A 90 7.55 8.24 6.71
CA ILE A 90 8.85 7.87 6.11
C ILE A 90 9.93 8.92 6.35
#